data_AF-A0A1Y3QIQ0-F1
#
_entry.id   AF-A0A1Y3QIQ0-F1
#
_cell.length_a   1.000
_cell.length_b   1.000
_cell.length_c   1.000
_cell.angle_alpha   90.00
_cell.angle_beta   90.00
_cell.angle_gamma   90.00
#
_symmetry.space_group_name_H-M   'P 1'
#
loop_
_entity.id
_entity.type
_entity.pdbx_description
1 polymer ?
#
loop_
_entity_poly.entity_id
_entity_poly.type
_entity_poly.pdbx_seq_one_letter_code
_entity_poly.pdbx_strand_id
1 'polypeptide(L)'
;MLNPADNVAVALADIAAGTRVRVACGDETLEVELADPVEFGHKFAVRPIAAGENVIKYGEVIGRATADIRPGQHVHVHNIEGIRGRGDRLATGT
;
A
#
# COMPACT_ATOMS: atom_id res chain seq x y z
N MET A 1 6.67 -3.69 -8.23
CA MET A 1 6.88 -4.04 -6.80
C MET A 1 8.32 -4.54 -6.67
N LEU A 2 8.98 -4.40 -5.51
CA LEU A 2 10.41 -4.77 -5.41
C LEU A 2 10.67 -5.95 -4.47
N ASN A 3 9.74 -6.26 -3.55
CA ASN A 3 9.88 -7.39 -2.65
C ASN A 3 8.57 -8.20 -2.59
N PRO A 4 8.61 -9.55 -2.55
CA PRO A 4 7.41 -10.38 -2.41
C PRO A 4 6.58 -10.12 -1.15
N ALA A 5 7.19 -9.56 -0.10
CA ALA A 5 6.51 -9.14 1.12
C ALA A 5 5.73 -7.82 0.96
N ASP A 6 5.93 -7.07 -0.13
CA ASP A 6 5.27 -5.79 -0.35
C ASP A 6 3.77 -5.96 -0.57
N ASN A 7 2.94 -5.25 0.19
CA ASN A 7 1.49 -5.22 -0.02
C ASN A 7 1.01 -4.01 -0.82
N VAL A 8 1.95 -3.18 -1.28
CA VAL A 8 1.69 -2.03 -2.16
C VAL A 8 2.65 -2.00 -3.35
N ALA A 9 2.20 -1.39 -4.44
CA ALA A 9 3.03 -1.00 -5.57
C ALA A 9 3.03 0.53 -5.73
N VAL A 10 3.97 1.05 -6.51
CA VAL A 10 4.08 2.48 -6.86
C VAL A 10 3.70 2.65 -8.33
N ALA A 11 2.85 3.62 -8.63
CA ALA A 11 2.48 3.96 -9.99
C ALA A 11 3.65 4.65 -10.73
N LEU A 12 3.94 4.20 -11.95
CA LEU A 12 4.98 4.77 -12.81
C LEU A 12 4.43 5.72 -13.89
N ALA A 13 3.12 5.99 -13.84
CA ALA A 13 2.40 7.00 -14.61
C ALA A 13 1.11 7.33 -13.86
N ASP A 14 0.35 8.31 -14.33
CA ASP A 14 -1.03 8.50 -13.88
C ASP A 14 -1.91 7.37 -14.42
N ILE A 15 -2.71 6.76 -13.54
CA ILE A 15 -3.52 5.59 -13.85
C ILE A 15 -4.97 5.89 -13.46
N ALA A 16 -5.88 5.74 -14.42
CA ALA A 16 -7.30 5.93 -14.18
C ALA A 16 -7.89 4.75 -13.39
N ALA A 17 -8.96 5.01 -12.62
CA ALA A 17 -9.78 3.96 -12.03
C ALA A 17 -10.33 3.00 -13.10
N GLY A 18 -10.54 1.74 -12.73
CA GLY A 18 -10.95 0.65 -13.62
C GLY A 18 -9.84 0.11 -14.51
N THR A 19 -8.65 0.75 -14.54
CA THR A 19 -7.52 0.23 -15.31
C THR A 19 -6.98 -1.04 -14.67
N ARG A 20 -6.75 -2.09 -15.46
CA ARG A 20 -5.99 -3.26 -15.03
C ARG A 20 -4.52 -3.05 -15.29
N VAL A 21 -3.71 -3.13 -14.23
CA VAL A 21 -2.26 -3.01 -14.31
C VAL A 21 -1.60 -4.34 -13.98
N ARG A 22 -0.43 -4.55 -14.60
CA ARG A 22 0.47 -5.64 -14.28
C ARG A 22 1.54 -5.14 -13.33
N VAL A 23 1.65 -5.78 -12.18
CA VAL A 23 2.67 -5.50 -11.18
C VAL A 23 3.67 -6.63 -11.18
N ALA A 24 4.87 -6.38 -11.69
CA ALA A 24 5.98 -7.33 -11.61
C ALA A 24 6.68 -7.28 -10.24
N CYS A 25 7.12 -8.45 -9.78
CA CYS A 25 8.01 -8.62 -8.62
C CYS A 25 8.89 -9.87 -8.82
N GLY A 26 10.14 -9.68 -9.21
CA GLY A 26 10.98 -10.79 -9.66
C GLY A 26 10.34 -11.48 -10.88
N ASP A 27 10.20 -12.81 -10.82
CA ASP A 27 9.57 -13.61 -11.87
C ASP A 27 8.03 -13.66 -11.77
N GLU A 28 7.46 -13.09 -10.70
CA GLU A 28 6.01 -13.07 -10.50
C GLU A 28 5.38 -11.82 -11.11
N THR A 29 4.17 -11.98 -11.66
CA THR A 29 3.33 -10.88 -12.15
C THR A 29 1.94 -11.00 -11.54
N LEU A 30 1.48 -9.91 -10.92
CA LEU A 30 0.13 -9.77 -10.38
C LEU A 30 -0.69 -8.88 -11.31
N GLU A 31 -1.95 -9.21 -11.55
CA GLU A 31 -2.91 -8.29 -12.18
C GLU A 31 -3.80 -7.66 -11.11
N VAL A 32 -3.89 -6.33 -11.13
CA VAL A 32 -4.67 -5.54 -10.17
C VAL A 32 -5.52 -4.55 -10.96
N GLU A 33 -6.81 -4.50 -10.68
CA GLU A 33 -7.71 -3.47 -11.19
C GLU A 33 -7.75 -2.30 -10.20
N LEU A 34 -7.45 -1.08 -10.67
CA LEU A 34 -7.43 0.09 -9.81
C LEU A 34 -8.86 0.51 -9.43
N ALA A 35 -9.15 0.62 -8.15
CA ALA A 35 -10.46 1.07 -7.66
C ALA A 35 -10.58 2.60 -7.70
N ASP A 36 -9.45 3.29 -7.53
CA ASP A 36 -9.34 4.75 -7.50
C ASP A 36 -8.35 5.21 -8.58
N PRO A 37 -8.42 6.46 -9.06
CA PRO A 37 -7.30 7.02 -9.82
C PRO A 37 -6.04 7.11 -8.95
N VAL A 38 -4.89 6.79 -9.53
CA VAL A 38 -3.59 6.81 -8.84
C VAL A 38 -2.61 7.62 -9.67
N GLU A 39 -2.15 8.73 -9.09
CA GLU A 39 -1.16 9.61 -9.71
C GLU A 39 0.24 8.98 -9.73
N PHE A 40 1.10 9.45 -10.64
CA PHE A 40 2.51 9.08 -10.70
C PHE A 40 3.18 9.18 -9.32
N GLY A 41 3.91 8.13 -8.93
CA GLY A 41 4.64 8.06 -7.66
C GLY A 41 3.79 7.73 -6.43
N HIS A 42 2.46 7.73 -6.55
CA HIS A 42 1.57 7.30 -5.48
C HIS A 42 1.49 5.77 -5.40
N LYS A 43 0.99 5.28 -4.26
CA LYS A 43 0.94 3.84 -3.96
C LYS A 43 -0.47 3.30 -4.16
N PHE A 44 -0.59 2.04 -4.53
CA PHE A 44 -1.85 1.32 -4.48
C PHE A 44 -1.66 -0.07 -3.88
N ALA A 45 -2.70 -0.60 -3.26
CA ALA A 45 -2.67 -1.92 -2.65
C ALA A 45 -2.65 -3.00 -3.74
N VAL A 46 -1.82 -4.02 -3.58
CA VAL A 46 -1.79 -5.19 -4.50
C VAL A 46 -2.45 -6.43 -3.90
N ARG A 47 -2.79 -6.37 -2.61
CA ARG A 47 -3.50 -7.37 -1.82
C ARG A 47 -4.35 -6.66 -0.77
N PRO A 48 -5.32 -7.33 -0.12
CA PRO A 48 -6.04 -6.75 1.00
C PRO A 48 -5.08 -6.36 2.14
N ILE A 49 -5.34 -5.22 2.78
CA ILE A 49 -4.64 -4.76 3.99
C ILE A 49 -5.74 -4.35 4.98
N ALA A 50 -5.91 -5.10 6.07
CA ALA A 50 -6.94 -4.79 7.05
C ALA A 50 -6.55 -3.56 7.90
N ALA A 51 -7.54 -2.88 8.47
CA ALA A 51 -7.30 -1.81 9.42
C ALA A 51 -6.39 -2.29 10.56
N GLY A 52 -5.34 -1.52 10.85
CA GLY A 52 -4.33 -1.88 11.84
C GLY A 52 -3.18 -2.75 11.32
N GLU A 53 -3.26 -3.27 10.09
CA GLU A 53 -2.15 -4.03 9.50
C GLU A 53 -1.03 -3.12 8.96
N ASN A 54 0.18 -3.69 8.91
CA ASN A 54 1.35 -3.01 8.40
C ASN A 54 1.25 -2.80 6.89
N VAL A 55 1.60 -1.60 6.44
CA VAL A 55 1.83 -1.31 5.02
C VAL A 55 3.32 -1.52 4.75
N ILE A 56 3.64 -2.41 3.82
CA ILE A 56 4.99 -2.92 3.56
C ILE A 56 5.42 -2.51 2.15
N LYS A 57 6.55 -1.80 2.08
CA LYS A 57 7.17 -1.38 0.82
C LYS A 57 8.68 -1.61 0.92
N TYR A 58 9.24 -2.23 -0.10
CA TYR A 58 10.65 -2.67 -0.15
C TYR A 58 11.01 -3.65 0.97
N GLY A 59 10.06 -4.49 1.40
CA GLY A 59 10.20 -5.41 2.53
C GLY A 59 10.13 -4.74 3.91
N GLU A 60 9.93 -3.42 3.97
CA GLU A 60 9.95 -2.65 5.21
C GLU A 60 8.56 -2.10 5.56
N VAL A 61 8.26 -2.06 6.85
CA VAL A 61 7.03 -1.41 7.34
C VAL A 61 7.18 0.10 7.23
N ILE A 62 6.36 0.71 6.37
CA ILE A 62 6.33 2.15 6.14
C ILE A 62 5.22 2.87 6.91
N GLY A 63 4.28 2.12 7.46
CA GLY A 63 3.13 2.65 8.18
C GLY A 63 2.13 1.57 8.52
N ARG A 64 0.97 1.98 8.99
CA ARG A 64 -0.15 1.10 9.32
C ARG A 64 -1.43 1.62 8.69
N ALA A 65 -2.27 0.72 8.21
CA ALA A 65 -3.56 1.08 7.65
C ALA A 65 -4.50 1.61 8.76
N THR A 66 -5.19 2.71 8.49
CA THR A 66 -6.18 3.30 9.42
C THR A 66 -7.62 2.84 9.13
N ALA A 67 -7.82 2.18 7.99
CA ALA A 67 -9.06 1.54 7.56
C ALA A 67 -8.71 0.33 6.68
N ASP A 68 -9.69 -0.51 6.36
CA ASP A 68 -9.49 -1.60 5.40
C ASP A 68 -9.16 -1.03 4.01
N ILE A 69 -8.12 -1.58 3.39
CA ILE A 69 -7.66 -1.21 2.05
C ILE A 69 -7.76 -2.45 1.15
N ARG A 70 -8.60 -2.37 0.13
CA ARG A 70 -8.79 -3.40 -0.89
C ARG A 70 -7.72 -3.30 -1.97
N PRO A 71 -7.41 -4.41 -2.67
CA PRO A 71 -6.56 -4.37 -3.86
C PRO A 71 -7.02 -3.28 -4.83
N GLY A 72 -6.07 -2.54 -5.40
CA GLY A 72 -6.32 -1.46 -6.34
C GLY A 72 -6.68 -0.12 -5.72
N GLN A 73 -6.93 -0.04 -4.41
CA GLN A 73 -7.20 1.25 -3.76
C GLN A 73 -5.92 2.08 -3.59
N HIS A 74 -6.08 3.40 -3.67
CA HIS A 74 -4.98 4.36 -3.46
C HIS A 74 -4.52 4.33 -1.99
N VAL A 75 -3.23 4.11 -1.75
CA VAL A 75 -2.61 4.04 -0.42
C VAL A 75 -1.83 5.32 -0.12
N HIS A 76 -2.40 6.17 0.73
CA HIS A 76 -1.87 7.49 1.05
C HIS A 76 -2.26 7.93 2.48
N VAL A 77 -1.86 9.13 2.88
CA VAL A 77 -2.05 9.66 4.25
C VAL A 77 -3.50 9.65 4.76
N HIS A 78 -4.50 9.50 3.88
CA HIS A 78 -5.90 9.41 4.29
C HIS A 78 -6.27 8.02 4.85
N ASN A 79 -5.54 6.97 4.47
CA ASN A 79 -5.80 5.58 4.89
C ASN A 79 -4.58 4.88 5.50
N ILE A 80 -3.46 5.57 5.68
CA ILE A 80 -2.30 5.08 6.41
C ILE A 80 -1.79 6.13 7.39
N GLU A 81 -1.18 5.65 8.47
CA GLU A 81 -0.49 6.48 9.43
C GLU A 81 0.97 6.05 9.62
N GLY A 82 1.83 7.03 9.91
CA GLY A 82 3.20 6.76 10.34
C GLY A 82 3.22 6.18 11.74
N ILE A 83 3.99 5.09 11.91
CA ILE A 83 4.16 4.39 13.20
C ILE A 83 5.55 4.57 13.82
N ARG A 84 6.50 5.16 13.09
CA ARG A 84 7.84 5.50 13.57
C ARG A 84 7.84 6.95 14.08
N GLY A 85 8.54 7.22 15.19
CA GLY A 85 8.67 8.58 15.73
C GLY A 85 7.43 9.14 16.44
N ARG A 86 6.45 8.30 16.76
CA ARG A 86 5.20 8.66 17.44
C ARG A 86 5.36 8.63 18.96
N GLY A 87 6.09 9.60 19.52
CA GLY A 87 6.26 9.75 20.98
C GLY A 87 4.93 9.97 21.73
N ASP A 88 3.88 10.35 21.01
CA ASP A 88 2.49 10.44 21.48
C ASP A 88 1.83 9.07 21.69
N ARG A 89 2.42 8.00 21.15
CA ARG A 89 1.99 6.61 21.33
C ARG A 89 3.12 5.78 21.94
N LEU A 90 3.57 6.17 23.13
CA LEU A 90 4.24 5.21 24.01
C LEU A 90 3.29 4.05 24.24
N ALA A 91 3.76 2.83 24.00
CA ALA A 91 2.97 1.62 24.13
C ALA A 91 2.28 1.61 25.49
N THR A 92 0.96 1.74 25.51
CA THR A 92 0.14 1.27 26.62
C THR A 92 0.15 -0.26 26.56
N GLY A 93 1.30 -0.84 26.89
CA GLY A 93 1.50 -2.27 27.05
C GLY A 93 1.59 -2.56 28.54
N THR A 94 0.56 -3.22 29.05
CA THR A 94 0.52 -3.88 30.38
C THR A 94 1.43 -5.11 30.36
#